data_AF-A0A220S8D7-F1
#
_entry.id   AF-A0A220S8D7-F1
#
_cell.length_a   1.000
_cell.length_b   1.000
_cell.length_c   1.000
_cell.angle_alpha   90.00
_cell.angle_beta   90.00
_cell.angle_gamma   90.00
#
_symmetry.space_group_name_H-M   'P 1'
#
loop_
_entity.id
_entity.type
_entity.pdbx_description
1 polymer ?
#
loop_
_entity_poly.entity_id
_entity_poly.type
_entity_poly.pdbx_seq_one_letter_code
_entity_poly.pdbx_strand_id
1 'polypeptide(L)'
;MENTLEQNENYGKATIGFGTSEQKELNIVDFLKAEYKDNRLMSVVMLEDETFIFSVENPVSSGRAPHQAMRLGKESAIGMLSTILLYFNTKLGENGIQEAIKDASVRNEINYSTSHNFKLKTE
;
A
#
# COMPACT_ATOMS: atom_id res chain seq x y z
N MET A 1 8.71 -36.29 -9.11
CA MET A 1 8.67 -34.89 -9.56
C MET A 1 7.26 -34.39 -9.28
N GLU A 2 7.05 -33.87 -8.08
CA GLU A 2 5.78 -33.22 -7.74
C GLU A 2 5.77 -31.84 -8.39
N ASN A 3 4.88 -31.65 -9.35
CA ASN A 3 4.51 -30.33 -9.87
C ASN A 3 3.83 -29.56 -8.74
N THR A 4 4.59 -28.76 -8.01
CA THR A 4 4.02 -27.73 -7.14
C THR A 4 3.44 -26.67 -8.06
N LEU A 5 2.16 -26.82 -8.41
CA LEU A 5 1.36 -25.71 -8.91
C LEU A 5 1.43 -24.64 -7.83
N GLU A 6 2.20 -23.57 -8.06
CA GLU A 6 2.07 -22.34 -7.28
C GLU A 6 0.59 -21.99 -7.29
N GLN A 7 -0.05 -22.13 -6.12
CA GLN A 7 -1.40 -21.61 -5.96
C GLN A 7 -1.28 -20.11 -6.21
N ASN A 8 -1.77 -19.65 -7.35
CA ASN A 8 -2.00 -18.24 -7.60
C ASN A 8 -3.02 -17.80 -6.54
N GLU A 9 -2.52 -17.35 -5.39
CA GLU A 9 -3.37 -16.86 -4.33
C GLU A 9 -4.16 -15.67 -4.86
N ASN A 10 -5.48 -15.77 -4.76
CA ASN A 10 -6.36 -14.74 -5.23
C ASN A 10 -6.52 -13.69 -4.11
N TYR A 11 -5.78 -12.58 -4.22
CA TYR A 11 -5.90 -11.44 -3.31
C TYR A 11 -7.06 -10.50 -3.64
N GLY A 12 -7.89 -10.87 -4.63
CA GLY A 12 -8.99 -10.07 -5.14
C GLY A 12 -8.65 -9.34 -6.44
N LYS A 13 -9.57 -8.47 -6.85
CA LYS A 13 -9.45 -7.67 -8.07
C LYS A 13 -9.72 -6.19 -7.78
N ALA A 14 -9.10 -5.33 -8.57
CA ALA A 14 -9.39 -3.91 -8.58
C ALA A 14 -10.08 -3.52 -9.89
N THR A 15 -11.20 -2.81 -9.79
CA THR A 15 -11.86 -2.19 -10.95
C THR A 15 -11.18 -0.86 -11.23
N ILE A 16 -10.63 -0.71 -12.43
CA ILE A 16 -10.03 0.55 -12.89
C ILE A 16 -10.93 1.22 -13.92
N GLY A 17 -10.77 2.53 -14.11
CA GLY A 17 -11.48 3.28 -15.15
C GLY A 17 -13.00 3.20 -15.00
N PHE A 18 -13.52 3.12 -13.78
CA PHE A 18 -14.95 2.92 -13.54
C PHE A 18 -15.79 4.01 -14.23
N GLY A 19 -16.78 3.58 -15.02
CA GLY A 19 -17.63 4.48 -15.81
C GLY A 19 -16.97 5.04 -17.07
N THR A 20 -15.81 4.51 -17.50
CA THR A 20 -15.11 4.91 -18.73
C THR A 20 -15.06 3.76 -19.75
N SER A 21 -14.68 4.04 -21.00
CA SER A 21 -14.47 3.01 -22.03
C SER A 21 -13.35 2.03 -21.68
N GLU A 22 -12.41 2.46 -20.83
CA GLU A 22 -11.24 1.68 -20.40
C GLU A 22 -11.51 0.90 -19.10
N GLN A 23 -12.78 0.75 -18.70
CA GLN A 23 -13.13 0.01 -17.50
C GLN A 23 -12.73 -1.46 -17.63
N LYS A 24 -11.89 -1.95 -16.71
CA LYS A 24 -11.54 -3.37 -16.60
C LYS A 24 -11.26 -3.75 -15.15
N GLU A 25 -11.33 -5.04 -14.89
CA GLU A 25 -10.83 -5.61 -13.63
C GLU A 25 -9.39 -6.07 -13.83
N LEU A 26 -8.56 -5.83 -12.82
CA LEU A 26 -7.18 -6.32 -12.77
C LEU A 26 -6.97 -7.14 -11.50
N ASN A 27 -6.27 -8.26 -11.61
CA ASN A 27 -5.93 -9.07 -10.45
C ASN A 27 -4.93 -8.33 -9.55
N ILE A 28 -5.13 -8.46 -8.25
CA ILE A 28 -4.18 -8.02 -7.23
C ILE A 28 -3.10 -9.10 -7.08
N VAL A 29 -1.83 -8.72 -7.24
CA VAL A 29 -0.70 -9.66 -7.19
C VAL A 29 0.13 -9.53 -5.92
N ASP A 30 0.13 -8.35 -5.30
CA ASP A 30 0.81 -8.09 -4.03
C ASP A 30 0.11 -6.93 -3.28
N PHE A 31 0.26 -6.88 -1.96
CA PHE A 31 -0.22 -5.77 -1.16
C PHE A 31 0.56 -5.62 0.15
N LEU A 32 0.55 -4.39 0.66
CA LEU A 32 0.86 -4.02 2.03
C LEU A 32 -0.28 -3.15 2.55
N LYS A 33 -0.82 -3.50 3.72
CA LYS A 33 -1.85 -2.75 4.42
C LYS A 33 -1.35 -2.36 5.80
N ALA A 34 -1.69 -1.14 6.22
CA ALA A 34 -1.42 -0.59 7.53
C ALA A 34 -2.73 -0.13 8.16
N GLU A 35 -3.20 -0.85 9.17
CA GLU A 35 -4.40 -0.54 9.94
C GLU A 35 -4.01 0.18 11.22
N TYR A 36 -4.49 1.40 11.37
CA TYR A 36 -4.21 2.24 12.53
C TYR A 36 -5.24 2.00 13.63
N LYS A 37 -4.84 2.19 14.89
CA LYS A 37 -5.73 2.07 16.07
C LYS A 37 -6.96 2.99 16.02
N ASP A 38 -6.90 4.07 15.25
CA ASP A 38 -8.04 4.98 15.02
C ASP A 38 -8.92 4.55 13.82
N ASN A 39 -8.81 3.30 13.37
CA ASN A 39 -9.55 2.71 12.25
C ASN A 39 -9.26 3.36 10.89
N ARG A 40 -8.10 4.01 10.72
CA ARG A 40 -7.62 4.34 9.38
C ARG A 40 -6.99 3.12 8.75
N LEU A 41 -7.23 2.91 7.47
CA LEU A 41 -6.55 1.89 6.68
C LEU A 41 -5.78 2.57 5.57
N MET A 42 -4.47 2.33 5.51
CA MET A 42 -3.64 2.69 4.38
C MET A 42 -3.25 1.42 3.64
N SER A 43 -3.23 1.46 2.31
CA SER A 43 -2.78 0.33 1.53
C SER A 43 -1.99 0.73 0.29
N VAL A 44 -1.03 -0.13 -0.05
CA VAL A 44 -0.37 -0.17 -1.35
C VAL A 44 -0.70 -1.52 -1.95
N VAL A 45 -1.27 -1.53 -3.15
CA VAL A 45 -1.69 -2.73 -3.86
C VAL A 45 -1.02 -2.74 -5.22
N MET A 46 -0.33 -3.82 -5.57
CA MET A 46 0.21 -4.03 -6.91
C MET A 46 -0.78 -4.84 -7.75
N LEU A 47 -1.02 -4.39 -8.98
CA LEU A 47 -1.87 -5.05 -9.95
C LEU A 47 -1.04 -5.85 -10.96
N GLU A 48 -1.67 -6.79 -11.65
CA GLU A 48 -1.02 -7.65 -12.65
C GLU A 48 -0.39 -6.90 -13.84
N ASP A 49 -0.78 -5.64 -14.09
CA ASP A 49 -0.16 -4.78 -15.10
C ASP A 49 0.96 -3.88 -14.55
N GLU A 50 1.55 -4.28 -13.43
CA GLU A 50 2.68 -3.62 -12.77
C GLU A 50 2.42 -2.17 -12.31
N THR A 51 1.14 -1.80 -12.20
CA THR A 51 0.72 -0.54 -11.59
C THR A 51 0.36 -0.72 -10.13
N PHE A 52 0.31 0.40 -9.40
CA PHE A 52 0.10 0.45 -7.96
C PHE A 52 -1.14 1.28 -7.64
N ILE A 53 -1.96 0.80 -6.71
CA ILE A 53 -3.01 1.60 -6.06
C ILE A 53 -2.51 1.96 -4.66
N PHE A 54 -2.40 3.25 -4.39
CA PHE A 54 -2.21 3.80 -3.06
C PHE A 54 -3.57 4.26 -2.56
N SER A 55 -4.01 3.79 -1.40
CA SER A 55 -5.29 4.21 -0.85
C SER A 55 -5.25 4.51 0.65
N VAL A 56 -6.16 5.39 1.06
CA VAL A 56 -6.41 5.77 2.43
C VAL A 56 -7.92 5.70 2.66
N GLU A 57 -8.32 4.91 3.64
CA GLU A 57 -9.67 4.89 4.19
C GLU A 57 -9.64 5.53 5.57
N ASN A 58 -10.53 6.50 5.78
CA ASN A 58 -10.61 7.27 7.00
C ASN A 58 -11.89 6.93 7.77
N PRO A 59 -11.87 6.94 9.11
CA PRO A 59 -13.08 6.82 9.89
C PRO A 59 -14.00 8.02 9.62
N VAL A 60 -15.30 7.76 9.59
CA VAL A 60 -16.36 8.76 9.32
C VAL A 60 -16.25 9.97 10.26
N SER A 61 -15.80 9.74 11.50
CA SER A 61 -15.61 10.77 12.53
C SER A 61 -14.44 11.72 12.28
N SER A 62 -13.59 11.49 11.28
CA SER A 62 -12.37 12.30 11.07
C SER A 62 -12.57 13.60 10.29
N GLY A 63 -13.75 13.83 9.69
CA GLY A 63 -14.01 15.00 8.83
C GLY A 63 -13.22 15.01 7.51
N ARG A 64 -12.52 13.91 7.18
CA ARG A 64 -11.81 13.72 5.91
C ARG A 64 -12.64 12.91 4.93
N ALA A 65 -12.23 12.90 3.66
CA ALA A 65 -12.81 12.03 2.66
C ALA A 65 -12.75 10.56 3.14
N PRO A 66 -13.89 9.82 3.13
CA PRO A 66 -13.94 8.44 3.65
C PRO A 66 -12.97 7.51 2.94
N HIS A 67 -12.77 7.70 1.64
CA HIS A 67 -11.84 6.95 0.83
C HIS A 67 -11.15 7.87 -0.17
N GLN A 68 -9.83 7.74 -0.29
CA GLN A 68 -9.02 8.37 -1.32
C GLN A 68 -8.09 7.32 -1.89
N ALA A 69 -8.03 7.21 -3.21
CA ALA A 69 -7.12 6.31 -3.88
C ALA A 69 -6.52 6.97 -5.11
N MET A 70 -5.29 6.58 -5.43
CA MET A 70 -4.63 6.95 -6.67
C MET A 70 -3.93 5.74 -7.28
N ARG A 71 -4.00 5.66 -8.60
CA ARG A 71 -3.29 4.64 -9.37
C ARG A 71 -2.06 5.25 -10.03
N LEU A 72 -0.91 4.63 -9.83
CA LEU A 72 0.38 5.10 -10.32
C LEU A 72 1.11 3.98 -11.08
N GLY A 73 1.80 4.36 -12.15
CA GLY A 73 2.87 3.52 -12.71
C GLY A 73 4.07 3.46 -11.76
N LYS A 74 4.98 2.52 -12.00
CA LYS A 74 6.14 2.25 -11.13
C LYS A 74 7.01 3.49 -10.89
N GLU A 75 7.37 4.23 -11.94
CA GLU A 75 8.22 5.41 -11.86
C GLU A 75 7.54 6.52 -11.03
N SER A 76 6.25 6.74 -11.25
CA SER A 76 5.46 7.71 -10.49
C SER A 76 5.30 7.31 -9.03
N ALA A 77 5.16 6.01 -8.75
CA ALA A 77 5.11 5.49 -7.39
C ALA A 77 6.43 5.73 -6.65
N ILE A 78 7.56 5.44 -7.28
CA ILE A 78 8.90 5.72 -6.74
C ILE A 78 9.10 7.23 -6.53
N GLY A 79 8.68 8.05 -7.49
CA GLY A 79 8.75 9.51 -7.39
C GLY A 79 7.93 10.05 -6.22
N MET A 80 6.71 9.55 -6.02
CA MET A 80 5.85 9.94 -4.89
C MET A 80 6.49 9.54 -3.55
N LEU A 81 6.91 8.28 -3.41
CA LEU A 81 7.49 7.77 -2.16
C LEU A 81 8.79 8.49 -1.80
N SER A 82 9.69 8.69 -2.77
CA SER A 82 10.94 9.43 -2.55
C SER A 82 10.68 10.88 -2.12
N THR A 83 9.70 11.55 -2.73
CA THR A 83 9.31 12.92 -2.34
C THR A 83 8.82 12.98 -0.89
N ILE A 84 7.98 12.03 -0.48
CA ILE A 84 7.47 11.93 0.90
C ILE A 84 8.62 11.66 1.88
N LEU A 85 9.47 10.68 1.57
CA LEU A 85 10.62 10.32 2.41
C LEU A 85 11.57 11.50 2.59
N LEU A 86 11.93 12.18 1.50
CA LEU A 86 12.81 13.34 1.55
C LEU A 86 12.17 14.47 2.37
N TYR A 87 10.88 14.75 2.16
CA TYR A 87 10.16 15.77 2.92
C TYR A 87 10.25 15.52 4.43
N PHE A 88 9.91 14.31 4.90
CA PHE A 88 9.93 14.01 6.32
C PHE A 88 11.34 13.90 6.89
N ASN A 89 12.32 13.38 6.14
CA ASN A 89 13.72 13.37 6.58
C ASN A 89 14.26 14.79 6.82
N THR A 90 13.83 15.79 6.04
CA THR A 90 14.20 17.20 6.32
C THR A 90 13.60 17.75 7.61
N LYS A 91 12.54 17.12 8.15
CA LYS A 91 11.83 17.58 9.35
C LYS A 91 12.18 16.80 10.60
N LEU A 92 12.43 15.50 10.45
CA LEU A 92 12.66 14.58 11.56
C LEU A 92 14.15 14.24 11.76
N GLY A 93 15.01 14.66 10.84
CA GLY A 93 16.42 14.30 10.84
C GLY A 93 16.70 13.00 10.09
N GLU A 94 17.97 12.67 9.95
CA GLU A 94 18.43 11.43 9.31
C GLU A 94 17.90 10.23 10.10
N ASN A 95 17.16 9.34 9.44
CA ASN A 95 16.45 8.19 10.01
C ASN A 95 15.15 8.45 10.81
N GLY A 96 14.69 9.70 10.91
CA GLY A 96 13.51 10.02 11.73
C GLY A 96 12.21 9.32 11.29
N ILE A 97 12.07 8.97 10.00
CA ILE A 97 10.93 8.20 9.50
C ILE A 97 10.98 6.76 10.01
N GLN A 98 12.15 6.13 9.94
CA GLN A 98 12.36 4.75 10.38
C GLN A 98 12.09 4.64 11.88
N GLU A 99 12.55 5.61 12.67
CA GLU A 99 12.24 5.71 14.10
C GLU A 99 10.75 5.88 14.35
N ALA A 100 10.08 6.80 13.64
CA ALA A 100 8.63 7.00 13.78
C ALA A 100 7.82 5.73 13.46
N ILE A 101 8.19 4.99 12.41
CA ILE A 101 7.57 3.71 12.05
C ILE A 101 7.78 2.68 13.17
N LYS A 102 9.01 2.58 13.68
CA LYS A 102 9.34 1.66 14.77
C LYS A 102 8.55 1.99 16.04
N ASP A 103 8.49 3.25 16.44
CA ASP A 103 7.78 3.70 17.63
C ASP A 103 6.28 3.42 17.54
N ALA A 104 5.65 3.72 16.40
CA ALA A 104 4.24 3.43 16.17
C ALA A 104 3.96 1.92 16.25
N SER A 105 4.89 1.10 15.74
CA SER A 105 4.78 -0.37 15.80
C SER A 105 4.93 -0.88 17.24
N VAL A 106 5.90 -0.38 18.00
CA VAL A 106 6.12 -0.74 19.43
C VAL A 106 4.92 -0.34 20.30
N ARG A 107 4.27 0.80 20.00
CA ARG A 107 3.08 1.26 20.72
C ARG A 107 1.78 0.55 20.28
N ASN A 108 1.86 -0.42 19.36
CA ASN A 108 0.70 -1.08 18.74
C ASN A 108 -0.29 -0.05 18.16
N GLU A 109 0.23 1.03 17.57
CA GLU A 109 -0.59 2.05 16.90
C GLU A 109 -0.95 1.63 15.48
N ILE A 110 -0.16 0.75 14.86
CA ILE A 110 -0.31 0.29 13.49
C ILE A 110 -0.12 -1.23 13.44
N ASN A 111 -1.08 -1.91 12.82
CA ASN A 111 -1.01 -3.32 12.48
C ASN A 111 -0.76 -3.47 10.97
N TYR A 112 0.29 -4.18 10.59
CA TYR A 112 0.61 -4.43 9.19
C TYR A 112 0.10 -5.81 8.75
N SER A 113 -0.45 -5.87 7.54
CA SER A 113 -0.75 -7.14 6.86
C SER A 113 -0.25 -7.08 5.42
N THR A 114 0.24 -8.21 4.93
CA THR A 114 0.87 -8.29 3.62
C THR A 114 0.35 -9.50 2.85
N SER A 115 0.52 -9.48 1.54
CA SER A 115 0.38 -10.69 0.73
C SER A 115 1.50 -11.69 1.08
N HIS A 116 1.34 -12.96 0.71
CA HIS A 116 2.42 -13.95 0.87
C HIS A 116 3.57 -13.72 -0.13
N ASN A 117 3.32 -13.01 -1.22
CA ASN A 117 4.33 -12.60 -2.19
C ASN A 117 5.20 -11.44 -1.68
N PHE A 118 4.75 -10.74 -0.63
CA PHE A 118 5.50 -9.65 -0.02
C PHE A 118 6.72 -10.20 0.73
N LYS A 119 7.87 -10.23 0.04
CA LYS A 119 9.15 -10.58 0.63
C LYS A 119 9.99 -9.33 0.77
N LEU A 120 10.31 -8.95 2.00
CA LEU A 120 11.39 -8.01 2.24
C LEU A 120 12.66 -8.63 1.64
N LYS A 121 13.23 -7.97 0.63
CA LYS A 121 14.56 -8.35 0.15
C LYS A 121 15.54 -8.02 1.27
N THR A 122 15.91 -9.02 2.05
CA THR A 122 17.08 -8.95 2.92
C THR A 122 18.29 -9.16 2.02
N GLU A 123 19.11 -8.12 1.87
CA GLU A 123 20.46 -8.23 1.32
C GLU A 123 21.36 -9.01 2.28
#